data_AF-A0A183U378-F1
#
_entry.id   AF-A0A183U378-F1
#
_cell.length_a   1.000
_cell.length_b   1.000
_cell.length_c   1.000
_cell.angle_alpha   90.00
_cell.angle_beta   90.00
_cell.angle_gamma   90.00
#
_symmetry.space_group_name_H-M   'P 1'
#
loop_
_entity.id
_entity.type
_entity.pdbx_description
1 polymer ?
#
loop_
_entity_poly.entity_id
_entity_poly.type
_entity_poly.pdbx_seq_one_letter_code
_entity_poly.pdbx_strand_id
1 'polypeptide(L)'
;MPPFNGDFIHANWISSEFLSRKFICAQGPMENTIVDFWRMIWQEHIELIIMLCKLVEDGKEKCAPYWPSKAGEKKNFSGFTITSTKGATIDLFLLVLQIESRDEVTLTILSLTYSEETRRLRHFQWTSWPDCDAPRHLITPYTLHGISRTVEGPTVVHCSAGIGRSGTFIMLEIVYRCLRAGNITSVYSLLLQLRSQRAGSVQTFDQFLYIFYATIQRLINRGAVDSTTVTSSSFNYYF
;
A
#
# COMPACT_ATOMS: atom_id res chain seq x y z
N MET A 1 -12.80 22.60 -9.61
CA MET A 1 -12.80 21.12 -9.77
C MET A 1 -13.47 20.78 -11.10
N PRO A 2 -13.04 19.73 -11.82
CA PRO A 2 -13.73 19.28 -13.03
C PRO A 2 -15.20 18.97 -12.74
N PRO A 3 -16.13 19.19 -13.70
CA PRO A 3 -17.52 18.80 -13.53
C PRO A 3 -17.64 17.31 -13.21
N PHE A 4 -18.52 16.96 -12.28
CA PHE A 4 -18.73 15.59 -11.85
C PHE A 4 -20.19 15.33 -11.49
N ASN A 5 -20.60 14.07 -11.52
CA ASN A 5 -21.94 13.65 -11.15
C ASN A 5 -21.86 12.69 -9.94
N GLY A 6 -22.12 13.20 -8.74
CA GLY A 6 -22.05 12.44 -7.49
C GLY A 6 -20.69 12.50 -6.77
N ASP A 7 -20.68 12.13 -5.50
CA ASP A 7 -19.53 12.19 -4.59
C ASP A 7 -18.91 10.81 -4.31
N PHE A 8 -19.41 9.75 -4.98
CA PHE A 8 -18.97 8.38 -4.73
C PHE A 8 -17.62 8.08 -5.37
N ILE A 9 -16.71 7.54 -4.56
CA ILE A 9 -15.54 6.78 -5.00
C ILE A 9 -15.41 5.54 -4.12
N HIS A 10 -14.99 4.41 -4.70
CA HIS A 10 -14.85 3.17 -3.95
C HIS A 10 -13.54 3.15 -3.13
N ALA A 11 -13.49 3.98 -2.08
CA ALA A 11 -12.37 4.10 -1.16
C ALA A 11 -12.85 4.31 0.27
N ASN A 12 -12.05 3.89 1.25
CA ASN A 12 -12.31 4.08 2.67
C ASN A 12 -11.08 4.61 3.38
N TRP A 13 -11.29 5.57 4.28
CA TRP A 13 -10.30 5.94 5.28
C TRP A 13 -10.03 4.77 6.20
N ILE A 14 -8.75 4.53 6.47
CA ILE A 14 -8.28 3.55 7.44
C ILE A 14 -7.49 4.28 8.52
N SER A 15 -7.92 4.07 9.75
CA SER A 15 -7.30 4.62 10.95
C SER A 15 -7.18 3.54 12.03
N SER A 16 -6.19 3.69 12.88
CA SER A 16 -5.96 2.86 14.06
C SER A 16 -5.10 3.66 15.03
N GLU A 17 -5.26 3.43 16.33
CA GLU A 17 -4.37 3.99 17.35
C GLU A 17 -2.90 3.61 17.12
N PHE A 18 -2.67 2.49 16.44
CA PHE A 18 -1.34 2.00 16.09
C PHE A 18 -0.81 2.57 14.77
N LEU A 19 -1.48 3.53 14.13
CA LEU A 19 -0.99 4.19 12.91
C LEU A 19 -0.72 5.67 13.19
N SER A 20 0.44 6.18 12.78
CA SER A 20 0.83 7.59 13.01
C SER A 20 0.13 8.53 12.04
N ARG A 21 -0.34 7.98 10.91
CA ARG A 21 -1.02 8.66 9.81
C ARG A 21 -2.14 7.77 9.28
N LYS A 22 -3.16 8.40 8.70
CA LYS A 22 -4.27 7.69 8.06
C LYS A 22 -3.84 7.14 6.71
N PHE A 23 -4.50 6.07 6.29
CA PHE A 23 -4.42 5.58 4.92
C PHE A 23 -5.77 5.74 4.25
N ILE A 24 -5.77 5.73 2.92
CA ILE A 24 -6.96 5.53 2.11
C ILE A 24 -6.78 4.20 1.37
N CYS A 25 -7.65 3.23 1.65
CA CYS A 25 -7.74 2.02 0.85
C CYS A 25 -8.74 2.22 -0.29
N ALA A 26 -8.29 2.12 -1.53
CA ALA A 26 -9.12 2.29 -2.71
C ALA A 26 -9.14 1.04 -3.59
N GLN A 27 -10.21 0.85 -4.35
CA GLN A 27 -10.21 -0.02 -5.52
C GLN A 27 -9.19 0.51 -6.55
N GLY A 28 -8.57 -0.38 -7.31
CA GLY A 28 -7.81 0.00 -8.50
C GLY A 28 -8.72 0.77 -9.46
N PRO A 29 -8.29 1.94 -9.99
CA PRO A 29 -9.11 2.69 -10.92
C PRO A 29 -9.57 1.84 -12.10
N MET A 30 -10.83 2.03 -12.50
CA MET A 30 -11.40 1.54 -13.76
C MET A 30 -11.47 2.70 -14.74
N GLU A 31 -11.60 2.43 -16.04
CA GLU A 31 -11.62 3.45 -17.10
C GLU A 31 -12.63 4.58 -16.84
N ASN A 32 -13.80 4.23 -16.30
CA ASN A 32 -14.85 5.18 -15.95
C ASN A 32 -14.66 5.88 -14.59
N THR A 33 -13.68 5.49 -13.76
CA THR A 33 -13.43 6.07 -12.43
C THR A 33 -12.03 6.70 -12.29
N ILE A 34 -11.22 6.76 -13.36
CA ILE A 34 -9.89 7.39 -13.33
C ILE A 34 -9.98 8.85 -12.87
N VAL A 35 -10.95 9.60 -13.39
CA VAL A 35 -11.12 11.01 -13.06
C VAL A 35 -11.48 11.18 -11.59
N ASP A 36 -12.35 10.33 -11.05
CA ASP A 36 -12.75 10.36 -9.65
C ASP A 36 -11.57 10.01 -8.74
N PHE A 37 -10.75 9.04 -9.14
CA PHE A 37 -9.52 8.71 -8.42
C PHE A 37 -8.58 9.92 -8.32
N TRP A 38 -8.27 10.59 -9.45
CA TRP A 38 -7.42 11.78 -9.41
C TRP A 38 -8.06 12.96 -8.68
N ARG A 39 -9.39 13.07 -8.70
CA ARG A 39 -10.12 14.05 -7.88
C ARG A 39 -9.90 13.80 -6.39
N MET A 40 -10.02 12.55 -5.93
CA MET A 40 -9.72 12.16 -4.55
C MET A 40 -8.26 12.46 -4.18
N ILE A 41 -7.29 12.08 -5.04
CA ILE A 41 -5.87 12.41 -4.83
C ILE A 41 -5.66 13.90 -4.63
N TRP A 42 -6.31 14.73 -5.45
CA TRP A 42 -6.23 16.17 -5.35
C TRP A 42 -6.91 16.71 -4.08
N GLN A 43 -8.15 16.31 -3.81
CA GLN A 43 -8.92 16.81 -2.66
C GLN A 43 -8.26 16.47 -1.33
N GLU A 44 -7.69 15.28 -1.22
CA GLU A 44 -7.07 14.78 0.01
C GLU A 44 -5.58 15.11 0.13
N HIS A 45 -5.05 15.95 -0.77
CA HIS A 45 -3.65 16.39 -0.77
C HIS A 45 -2.66 15.22 -0.69
N ILE A 46 -2.90 14.17 -1.48
CA ILE A 46 -2.11 12.93 -1.41
C ILE A 46 -0.74 13.12 -2.05
N GLU A 47 0.31 12.82 -1.28
CA GLU A 47 1.71 12.88 -1.70
C GLU A 47 2.30 11.50 -2.03
N LEU A 48 1.62 10.42 -1.63
CA LEU A 48 2.10 9.05 -1.79
C LEU A 48 0.98 8.09 -2.19
N ILE A 49 1.21 7.37 -3.28
CA ILE A 49 0.38 6.27 -3.76
C ILE A 49 1.23 4.99 -3.74
N ILE A 50 0.68 3.93 -3.16
CA ILE A 50 1.24 2.57 -3.17
C ILE A 50 0.26 1.66 -3.92
N MET A 51 0.64 1.26 -5.13
CA MET A 51 -0.06 0.32 -5.99
C MET A 51 0.51 -1.08 -5.83
N LEU A 52 -0.32 -2.04 -5.45
CA LEU A 52 0.07 -3.41 -5.12
C LEU A 52 -0.38 -4.43 -6.17
N CYS A 53 -0.51 -4.03 -7.44
CA CYS A 53 -0.94 -4.92 -8.52
C CYS A 53 -0.33 -4.51 -9.87
N LYS A 54 -0.36 -5.44 -10.83
CA LYS A 54 -0.16 -5.13 -12.26
C LYS A 54 -1.46 -4.59 -12.86
N LEU A 55 -1.37 -4.00 -14.05
CA LEU A 55 -2.56 -3.60 -14.80
C LEU A 55 -3.38 -4.81 -15.25
N VAL A 56 -2.69 -5.89 -15.63
CA VAL A 56 -3.25 -7.16 -16.06
C VAL A 56 -2.52 -8.30 -15.35
N GLU A 57 -3.27 -9.25 -14.79
CA GLU A 57 -2.77 -10.46 -14.12
C GLU A 57 -3.58 -11.65 -14.63
N ASP A 58 -2.91 -12.71 -15.11
CA ASP A 58 -3.54 -13.91 -15.69
C ASP A 58 -4.59 -13.61 -16.77
N GLY A 59 -4.28 -12.63 -17.64
CA GLY A 59 -5.16 -12.19 -18.72
C GLY A 59 -6.39 -11.39 -18.26
N LYS A 60 -6.53 -11.10 -16.97
CA LYS A 60 -7.63 -10.31 -16.41
C LYS A 60 -7.15 -8.90 -16.08
N GLU A 61 -7.92 -7.92 -16.49
CA GLU A 61 -7.71 -6.53 -16.10
C GLU A 61 -7.89 -6.39 -14.58
N LYS A 62 -6.94 -5.72 -13.93
CA LYS A 62 -6.92 -5.49 -12.49
C LYS A 62 -7.00 -4.02 -12.14
N CYS A 63 -6.46 -3.16 -13.00
CA CYS A 63 -6.39 -1.72 -12.81
C CYS A 63 -6.16 -1.03 -14.16
N ALA A 64 -6.87 0.05 -14.39
CA ALA A 64 -6.67 0.97 -15.50
C ALA A 64 -5.27 1.61 -15.47
N PRO A 65 -4.65 1.93 -16.62
CA PRO A 65 -3.39 2.68 -16.69
C PRO A 65 -3.61 4.18 -16.41
N TYR A 66 -3.94 4.51 -15.17
CA TYR A 66 -4.34 5.85 -14.73
C TYR A 66 -3.18 6.85 -14.60
N TRP A 67 -1.92 6.44 -14.81
CA TRP A 67 -0.73 7.30 -14.76
C TRP A 67 0.20 7.08 -15.98
N PRO A 68 1.02 8.06 -16.36
CA PRO A 68 2.11 7.87 -17.33
C PRO A 68 3.27 7.09 -16.68
N SER A 69 3.67 5.95 -17.26
CA SER A 69 4.72 5.10 -16.68
C SER A 69 6.13 5.48 -17.15
N LYS A 70 6.28 6.15 -18.30
CA LYS A 70 7.60 6.56 -18.79
C LYS A 70 7.88 8.02 -18.52
N ALA A 71 9.12 8.33 -18.16
CA ALA A 71 9.57 9.69 -17.93
C ALA A 71 9.32 10.59 -19.16
N GLY A 72 8.74 11.76 -18.94
CA GLY A 72 8.36 12.72 -19.98
C GLY A 72 6.97 12.49 -20.56
N GLU A 73 6.34 11.33 -20.34
CA GLU A 73 4.96 11.11 -20.77
C GLU A 73 3.97 11.86 -19.88
N LYS A 74 2.85 12.27 -20.49
CA LYS A 74 1.72 12.91 -19.81
C LYS A 74 0.41 12.24 -20.17
N LYS A 75 -0.53 12.23 -19.22
CA LYS A 75 -1.92 11.81 -19.42
C LYS A 75 -2.85 12.91 -18.94
N ASN A 76 -3.94 13.11 -19.69
CA ASN A 76 -4.96 14.11 -19.38
C ASN A 76 -6.27 13.41 -19.04
N PHE A 77 -6.87 13.79 -17.90
CA PHE A 77 -8.14 13.25 -17.44
C PHE A 77 -9.03 14.40 -16.95
N SER A 78 -9.97 14.82 -17.79
CA SER A 78 -10.96 15.85 -17.47
C SER A 78 -10.38 17.08 -16.76
N GLY A 79 -9.32 17.67 -17.31
CA GLY A 79 -8.65 18.86 -16.76
C GLY A 79 -7.50 18.57 -15.80
N PHE A 80 -7.37 17.35 -15.27
CA PHE A 80 -6.13 16.93 -14.61
C PHE A 80 -5.07 16.59 -15.66
N THR A 81 -3.87 17.14 -15.50
CA THR A 81 -2.69 16.74 -16.28
C THR A 81 -1.71 16.04 -15.35
N ILE A 82 -1.43 14.77 -15.64
CA ILE A 82 -0.47 13.97 -14.88
C ILE A 82 0.76 13.82 -15.76
N THR A 83 1.91 14.28 -15.29
CA THR A 83 3.18 14.13 -15.99
C THR A 83 4.12 13.24 -15.19
N SER A 84 4.69 12.24 -15.84
CA SER A 84 5.79 11.47 -15.26
C SER A 84 7.05 12.29 -15.43
N THR A 85 7.60 12.76 -14.32
CA THR A 85 8.93 13.37 -14.34
C THR A 85 9.97 12.27 -14.28
N LYS A 86 11.15 12.51 -14.85
CA LYS A 86 12.28 11.58 -14.72
C LYS A 86 12.56 11.39 -13.23
N GLY A 87 12.08 10.29 -12.67
CA GLY A 87 12.52 9.82 -11.37
C GLY A 87 14.01 9.53 -11.48
N ALA A 88 14.75 9.74 -10.39
CA ALA A 88 16.07 9.12 -10.30
C ALA A 88 15.87 7.62 -10.58
N THR A 89 16.57 7.07 -11.57
CA THR A 89 16.67 5.61 -11.71
C THR A 89 17.14 5.11 -10.36
N ILE A 90 16.31 4.30 -9.72
CA ILE A 90 16.39 3.97 -8.30
C ILE A 90 17.47 2.92 -8.01
N ASP A 91 18.53 2.91 -8.80
CA ASP A 91 19.71 2.11 -8.49
C ASP A 91 20.30 2.56 -7.15
N LEU A 92 20.34 3.86 -6.82
CA LEU A 92 20.91 4.33 -5.55
C LEU A 92 20.00 4.06 -4.32
N PHE A 93 18.68 4.11 -4.48
CA PHE A 93 17.72 3.89 -3.38
C PHE A 93 17.53 2.40 -3.08
N LEU A 94 17.56 1.53 -4.11
CA LEU A 94 17.60 0.08 -3.92
C LEU A 94 18.95 -0.38 -3.35
N LEU A 95 20.06 0.27 -3.71
CA LEU A 95 21.40 -0.01 -3.17
C LEU A 95 21.48 0.25 -1.65
N VAL A 96 20.87 1.34 -1.16
CA VAL A 96 20.80 1.65 0.28
C VAL A 96 19.92 0.65 1.05
N LEU A 97 18.98 -0.01 0.38
CA LEU A 97 18.02 -0.92 1.01
C LEU A 97 18.46 -2.39 1.04
N GLN A 98 19.64 -2.73 0.51
CA GLN A 98 20.17 -4.11 0.47
C GLN A 98 19.14 -5.14 -0.03
N ILE A 99 18.32 -4.76 -1.01
CA ILE A 99 17.34 -5.68 -1.59
C ILE A 99 18.10 -6.51 -2.64
N GLU A 100 18.55 -7.70 -2.23
CA GLU A 100 19.31 -8.63 -3.08
C GLU A 100 18.49 -9.20 -4.26
N SER A 101 17.15 -9.16 -4.17
CA SER A 101 16.26 -9.35 -5.31
C SER A 101 15.96 -8.00 -5.96
N ARG A 102 16.01 -7.91 -7.29
CA ARG A 102 15.34 -6.83 -8.02
C ARG A 102 13.83 -6.98 -7.79
N ASP A 103 13.35 -6.59 -6.62
CA ASP A 103 11.93 -6.49 -6.36
C ASP A 103 11.35 -5.61 -7.47
N GLU A 104 10.26 -6.07 -8.07
CA GLU A 104 9.57 -5.33 -9.13
C GLU A 104 8.79 -4.14 -8.51
N VAL A 105 9.49 -3.32 -7.72
CA VAL A 105 8.99 -2.06 -7.16
C VAL A 105 9.51 -0.92 -8.02
N THR A 106 8.60 -0.27 -8.72
CA THR A 106 8.91 0.90 -9.54
C THR A 106 8.44 2.15 -8.83
N LEU A 107 9.30 3.16 -8.69
CA LEU A 107 8.88 4.51 -8.29
C LEU A 107 8.72 5.37 -9.55
N THR A 108 7.58 6.03 -9.65
CA THR A 108 7.35 7.12 -10.59
C THR A 108 7.13 8.41 -9.81
N ILE A 109 7.85 9.48 -10.17
CA ILE A 109 7.60 10.81 -9.62
C ILE A 109 6.59 11.53 -10.52
N LEU A 110 5.41 11.79 -9.99
CA LEU A 110 4.31 12.38 -10.73
C LEU A 110 4.15 13.86 -10.37
N SER A 111 3.94 14.68 -11.40
CA SER A 111 3.42 16.04 -11.26
C SER A 111 1.95 16.01 -11.66
N LEU A 112 1.07 16.28 -10.71
CA LEU A 112 -0.38 16.41 -10.89
C LEU A 112 -0.73 17.89 -10.97
N THR A 113 -1.23 18.33 -12.12
CA THR A 113 -1.61 19.73 -12.37
C THR A 113 -3.11 19.82 -12.58
N TYR A 114 -3.74 20.80 -11.92
CA TYR A 114 -5.13 21.17 -12.13
C TYR A 114 -5.27 22.69 -12.05
N SER A 115 -5.85 23.31 -13.09
CA SER A 115 -5.84 24.77 -13.25
C SER A 115 -4.40 25.30 -13.18
N GLU A 116 -4.13 26.29 -12.33
CA GLU A 116 -2.80 26.93 -12.17
C GLU A 116 -1.93 26.26 -11.10
N GLU A 117 -2.45 25.26 -10.38
CA GLU A 117 -1.74 24.60 -9.29
C GLU A 117 -1.13 23.28 -9.76
N THR A 118 0.11 23.01 -9.33
CA THR A 118 0.80 21.74 -9.59
C THR A 118 1.33 21.17 -8.28
N ARG A 119 1.02 19.89 -8.03
CA ARG A 119 1.45 19.13 -6.85
C ARG A 119 2.32 17.96 -7.27
N ARG A 120 3.34 17.68 -6.47
CA ARG A 120 4.27 16.57 -6.73
C ARG A 120 3.92 15.41 -5.81
N LEU A 121 3.83 14.20 -6.34
CA LEU A 121 3.55 13.00 -5.57
C LEU A 121 4.38 11.81 -6.04
N ARG A 122 4.61 10.87 -5.12
CA ARG A 122 5.37 9.63 -5.35
C ARG A 122 4.39 8.49 -5.60
N HIS A 123 4.60 7.74 -6.68
CA HIS A 123 3.84 6.54 -7.01
C HIS A 123 4.76 5.33 -6.97
N PHE A 124 4.56 4.46 -5.99
CA PHE A 124 5.25 3.17 -5.92
C PHE A 124 4.32 2.09 -6.46
N GLN A 125 4.78 1.33 -7.44
CA GLN A 125 4.10 0.14 -7.92
C GLN A 125 4.90 -1.10 -7.57
N TRP A 126 4.33 -2.00 -6.78
CA TRP A 126 4.92 -3.29 -6.46
C TRP A 126 4.20 -4.41 -7.23
N THR A 127 4.88 -4.99 -8.22
CA THR A 127 4.26 -5.96 -9.14
C THR A 127 4.56 -7.43 -8.85
N SER A 128 5.48 -7.74 -7.93
CA SER A 128 5.78 -9.14 -7.56
C SER A 128 4.85 -9.72 -6.48
N TRP A 129 3.75 -9.03 -6.12
CA TRP A 129 2.71 -9.54 -5.24
C TRP A 129 1.54 -10.16 -6.04
N PRO A 130 1.49 -11.50 -6.19
CA PRO A 130 0.42 -12.19 -6.92
C PRO A 130 -0.97 -11.95 -6.29
N ASP A 131 -2.02 -11.97 -7.12
CA ASP A 131 -3.39 -11.82 -6.63
C ASP A 131 -3.84 -13.03 -5.81
N CYS A 132 -4.71 -12.81 -4.83
CA CYS A 132 -5.21 -13.84 -3.90
C CYS A 132 -4.16 -14.55 -3.02
N ASP A 133 -2.87 -14.30 -3.25
CA ASP A 133 -1.77 -14.91 -2.51
C ASP A 133 -1.13 -13.95 -1.49
N ALA A 134 -0.27 -14.51 -0.66
CA ALA A 134 0.69 -13.77 0.16
C ALA A 134 1.95 -13.40 -0.66
N PRO A 135 2.58 -12.24 -0.41
CA PRO A 135 3.84 -11.91 -1.08
C PRO A 135 4.96 -12.78 -0.52
N ARG A 136 5.95 -13.10 -1.36
CA ARG A 136 7.15 -13.85 -0.91
C ARG A 136 8.15 -12.95 -0.18
N HIS A 137 8.09 -11.64 -0.41
CA HIS A 137 9.09 -10.70 0.09
C HIS A 137 8.70 -10.15 1.46
N LEU A 138 9.52 -10.45 2.47
CA LEU A 138 9.28 -10.05 3.86
C LEU A 138 9.70 -8.61 4.17
N ILE A 139 10.66 -8.05 3.42
CA ILE A 139 11.25 -6.74 3.72
C ILE A 139 10.47 -5.61 3.03
N THR A 140 10.12 -5.80 1.75
CA THR A 140 9.45 -4.84 0.87
C THR A 140 8.24 -4.15 1.51
N PRO A 141 7.28 -4.84 2.15
CA PRO A 141 6.13 -4.15 2.76
C PRO A 141 6.56 -3.20 3.89
N TYR A 142 7.50 -3.60 4.74
CA TYR A 142 7.99 -2.75 5.83
C TYR A 142 8.87 -1.59 5.35
N THR A 143 9.53 -1.75 4.20
CA THR A 143 10.24 -0.65 3.53
C THR A 143 9.25 0.39 3.01
N LEU A 144 8.19 -0.04 2.32
CA LEU A 144 7.13 0.85 1.85
C LEU A 144 6.40 1.53 3.02
N HIS A 145 6.19 0.85 4.14
CA HIS A 145 5.73 1.49 5.39
C HIS A 145 6.74 2.48 5.97
N GLY A 146 8.03 2.22 5.83
CA GLY A 146 9.08 3.20 6.12
C GLY A 146 8.90 4.48 5.34
N ILE A 147 8.60 4.36 4.05
CA ILE A 147 8.41 5.49 3.13
C ILE A 147 7.11 6.22 3.44
N SER A 148 6.01 5.53 3.76
CA SER A 148 4.75 6.18 4.12
C SER A 148 4.85 7.02 5.38
N ARG A 149 5.78 6.70 6.29
CA ARG A 149 6.10 7.54 7.45
C ARG A 149 6.90 8.81 7.11
N THR A 150 7.40 8.94 5.88
CA THR A 150 8.13 10.14 5.42
C THR A 150 7.22 11.24 4.86
N VAL A 151 5.93 10.96 4.67
CA VAL A 151 4.94 11.98 4.26
C VAL A 151 4.13 12.44 5.46
N GLU A 152 3.69 13.70 5.43
CA GLU A 152 2.83 14.25 6.48
C GLU A 152 1.35 13.89 6.26
N GLY A 153 0.93 13.87 4.99
CA GLY A 153 -0.43 13.56 4.57
C GLY A 153 -0.76 12.06 4.57
N PRO A 154 -2.00 11.71 4.21
CA PRO A 154 -2.40 10.32 4.12
C PRO A 154 -1.77 9.64 2.90
N THR A 155 -1.59 8.32 3.03
CA THR A 155 -1.09 7.48 1.94
C THR A 155 -2.24 6.72 1.31
N VAL A 156 -2.38 6.79 -0.01
CA VAL A 156 -3.32 5.94 -0.76
C VAL A 156 -2.67 4.60 -1.02
N VAL A 157 -3.35 3.52 -0.65
CA VAL A 157 -2.95 2.15 -0.94
C VAL A 157 -4.06 1.49 -1.73
N HIS A 158 -3.74 0.92 -2.89
CA HIS A 158 -4.71 0.16 -3.67
C HIS A 158 -4.07 -1.09 -4.28
N CYS A 159 -4.94 -2.01 -4.67
CA CYS A 159 -4.61 -3.17 -5.51
C CYS A 159 -5.67 -3.21 -6.63
N SER A 160 -6.25 -4.37 -6.92
CA SER A 160 -7.42 -4.46 -7.79
C SER A 160 -8.71 -4.14 -7.04
N ALA A 161 -9.15 -4.98 -6.11
CA ALA A 161 -10.37 -4.74 -5.32
C ALA A 161 -10.18 -3.76 -4.14
N GLY A 162 -8.95 -3.43 -3.79
CA GLY A 162 -8.65 -2.55 -2.65
C GLY A 162 -8.93 -3.17 -1.27
N ILE A 163 -8.84 -4.51 -1.17
CA ILE A 163 -9.17 -5.26 0.06
C ILE A 163 -8.09 -6.28 0.45
N GLY A 164 -7.73 -7.23 -0.42
CA GLY A 164 -6.84 -8.34 -0.08
C GLY A 164 -5.41 -7.87 0.17
N ARG A 165 -4.69 -7.54 -0.90
CA ARG A 165 -3.31 -7.02 -0.84
C ARG A 165 -3.22 -5.71 -0.05
N SER A 166 -4.13 -4.77 -0.30
CA SER A 166 -4.20 -3.48 0.41
C SER A 166 -4.44 -3.63 1.92
N GLY A 167 -5.42 -4.45 2.31
CA GLY A 167 -5.70 -4.71 3.72
C GLY A 167 -4.55 -5.46 4.40
N THR A 168 -3.96 -6.45 3.72
CA THR A 168 -2.77 -7.17 4.22
C THR A 168 -1.61 -6.22 4.44
N PHE A 169 -1.34 -5.34 3.46
CA PHE A 169 -0.30 -4.32 3.57
C PHE A 169 -0.50 -3.45 4.81
N ILE A 170 -1.68 -2.87 5.01
CA ILE A 170 -1.94 -2.03 6.19
C ILE A 170 -1.87 -2.83 7.50
N MET A 171 -2.42 -4.04 7.52
CA MET A 171 -2.45 -4.90 8.70
C MET A 171 -1.05 -5.22 9.22
N LEU A 172 -0.05 -5.39 8.34
CA LEU A 172 1.34 -5.60 8.73
C LEU A 172 1.88 -4.46 9.61
N GLU A 173 1.54 -3.21 9.30
CA GLU A 173 1.98 -2.05 10.09
C GLU A 173 1.21 -1.97 11.41
N ILE A 174 -0.11 -2.19 11.39
CA ILE A 174 -0.94 -2.20 12.60
C ILE A 174 -0.44 -3.24 13.60
N VAL A 175 -0.25 -4.49 13.16
CA VAL A 175 0.20 -5.59 14.03
C VAL A 175 1.62 -5.33 14.53
N TYR A 176 2.54 -4.92 13.65
CA TYR A 176 3.90 -4.58 14.04
C TYR A 176 3.92 -3.49 15.12
N ARG A 177 3.15 -2.41 14.96
CA ARG A 177 3.09 -1.32 15.93
C ARG A 177 2.35 -1.69 17.22
N CYS A 178 1.29 -2.51 17.14
CA CYS A 178 0.60 -3.07 18.30
C CYS A 178 1.56 -3.88 19.18
N LEU A 179 2.30 -4.81 18.59
CA LEU A 179 3.28 -5.63 19.30
C LEU A 179 4.44 -4.80 19.85
N ARG A 180 4.94 -3.83 19.07
CA ARG A 180 5.98 -2.89 19.52
C ARG A 180 5.55 -2.00 20.68
N ALA A 181 4.25 -1.75 20.83
CA ALA A 181 3.68 -1.03 21.96
C ALA A 181 3.43 -1.94 23.19
N GLY A 182 3.74 -3.24 23.10
CA GLY A 182 3.48 -4.21 24.17
C GLY A 182 1.98 -4.51 24.37
N ASN A 183 1.13 -4.18 23.40
CA ASN A 183 -0.31 -4.40 23.51
C ASN A 183 -0.65 -5.86 23.15
N ILE A 184 -1.47 -6.50 24.00
CA ILE A 184 -1.86 -7.91 23.91
C ILE A 184 -3.10 -8.17 23.03
N THR A 185 -3.57 -7.15 22.29
CA THR A 185 -4.72 -7.29 21.40
C THR A 185 -4.46 -8.35 20.33
N SER A 186 -5.43 -9.27 20.16
CA SER A 186 -5.29 -10.32 19.15
C SER A 186 -5.28 -9.77 17.72
N VAL A 187 -4.50 -10.39 16.84
CA VAL A 187 -4.47 -10.06 15.41
C VAL A 187 -5.87 -10.20 14.78
N TYR A 188 -6.68 -11.14 15.27
CA TYR A 188 -8.08 -11.29 14.81
C TYR A 188 -8.94 -10.08 15.19
N SER A 189 -8.81 -9.56 16.41
CA SER A 189 -9.52 -8.34 16.85
C SER A 189 -9.14 -7.13 16.01
N LEU A 190 -7.84 -6.95 15.74
CA LEU A 190 -7.33 -5.90 14.85
C LEU A 190 -7.88 -6.06 13.42
N LEU A 191 -8.03 -7.30 12.93
CA LEU A 191 -8.59 -7.57 11.61
C LEU A 191 -10.07 -7.20 11.55
N LEU A 192 -10.84 -7.49 12.60
CA LEU A 192 -12.24 -7.08 12.67
C LEU A 192 -12.38 -5.54 12.67
N GLN A 193 -11.49 -4.83 13.36
CA GLN A 193 -11.44 -3.36 13.33
C GLN A 193 -11.05 -2.81 11.95
N LEU A 194 -10.16 -3.48 11.22
CA LEU A 194 -9.83 -3.12 9.85
C LEU A 194 -11.04 -3.38 8.92
N ARG A 195 -11.70 -4.52 9.07
CA ARG A 195 -12.85 -4.93 8.26
C ARG A 195 -14.11 -4.09 8.52
N SER A 196 -14.25 -3.48 9.70
CA SER A 196 -15.33 -2.51 9.96
C SER A 196 -15.14 -1.20 9.20
N GLN A 197 -13.90 -0.85 8.81
CA GLN A 197 -13.60 0.33 7.99
C GLN A 197 -13.57 0.01 6.49
N ARG A 198 -13.12 -1.19 6.11
CA ARG A 198 -13.06 -1.67 4.72
C ARG A 198 -13.40 -3.15 4.65
N ALA A 199 -14.65 -3.45 4.29
CA ALA A 199 -15.17 -4.81 4.21
C ALA A 199 -14.29 -5.71 3.32
N GLY A 200 -14.06 -6.94 3.75
CA GLY A 200 -13.25 -7.92 3.00
C GLY A 200 -11.73 -7.70 3.07
N SER A 201 -11.23 -6.74 3.85
CA SER A 201 -9.79 -6.54 4.07
C SER A 201 -9.12 -7.82 4.57
N VAL A 202 -7.93 -8.15 4.03
CA VAL A 202 -7.25 -9.45 4.18
C VAL A 202 -8.18 -10.57 3.72
N GLN A 203 -8.08 -10.95 2.45
CA GLN A 203 -9.11 -11.72 1.77
C GLN A 203 -8.93 -13.23 1.92
N THR A 204 -7.68 -13.69 1.96
CA THR A 204 -7.35 -15.12 1.99
C THR A 204 -6.67 -15.54 3.29
N PHE A 205 -6.73 -16.82 3.60
CA PHE A 205 -6.06 -17.38 4.77
C PHE A 205 -4.54 -17.24 4.68
N ASP A 206 -3.97 -17.39 3.48
CA ASP A 206 -2.53 -17.22 3.26
C ASP A 206 -2.06 -15.80 3.55
N GLN A 207 -2.85 -14.79 3.18
CA GLN A 207 -2.61 -13.40 3.56
C GLN A 207 -2.65 -13.21 5.09
N PHE A 208 -3.60 -13.85 5.75
CA PHE A 208 -3.71 -13.82 7.21
C PHE A 208 -2.49 -14.45 7.88
N LEU A 209 -2.07 -15.64 7.46
CA LEU A 209 -0.86 -16.30 7.95
C LEU A 209 0.41 -15.48 7.69
N TYR A 210 0.50 -14.88 6.49
CA TYR A 210 1.61 -14.01 6.12
C TYR A 210 1.80 -12.85 7.09
N ILE A 211 0.71 -12.25 7.59
CA ILE A 211 0.79 -11.16 8.57
C ILE A 211 1.54 -11.60 9.83
N PHE A 212 1.26 -12.79 10.36
CA PHE A 212 1.99 -13.33 11.51
C PHE A 212 3.45 -13.57 11.16
N TYR A 213 3.69 -14.32 10.08
CA TYR A 213 5.03 -14.73 9.68
C TYR A 213 5.94 -13.52 9.43
N ALA A 214 5.50 -12.58 8.59
CA ALA A 214 6.27 -11.39 8.25
C ALA A 214 6.51 -10.48 9.46
N THR A 215 5.54 -10.36 10.38
CA THR A 215 5.69 -9.53 11.57
C THR A 215 6.68 -10.12 12.57
N ILE A 216 6.63 -11.44 12.80
CA ILE A 216 7.58 -12.14 13.67
C ILE A 216 8.99 -11.99 13.09
N GLN A 217 9.17 -12.27 11.80
CA GLN A 217 10.47 -12.10 11.12
C GLN A 217 10.97 -10.65 11.22
N ARG A 218 10.09 -9.66 11.08
CA ARG A 218 10.45 -8.26 11.24
C ARG A 218 10.90 -7.92 12.66
N LEU A 219 10.26 -8.46 13.69
CA LEU A 219 10.62 -8.24 15.09
C LEU A 219 11.98 -8.88 15.43
N ILE A 220 12.24 -10.09 14.93
CA ILE A 220 13.54 -10.77 15.06
C ILE A 220 14.63 -9.93 14.39
N ASN A 221 14.43 -9.51 13.13
CA ASN A 221 15.40 -8.71 12.39
C ASN A 221 15.67 -7.33 13.01
N ARG A 222 14.79 -6.85 13.90
CA ARG A 222 14.97 -5.60 14.65
C ARG A 222 15.54 -5.84 16.06
N GLY A 223 15.87 -7.08 16.42
CA GLY A 223 16.35 -7.45 17.76
C GLY A 223 15.31 -7.26 18.86
N ALA A 224 14.03 -7.11 18.51
CA ALA A 224 12.95 -6.91 19.47
C ALA A 224 12.50 -8.23 20.11
N VAL A 225 12.75 -9.35 19.42
CA VAL A 225 12.47 -10.71 19.87
C VAL A 225 13.70 -11.54 19.57
N ASP A 226 14.17 -12.32 20.55
CA ASP A 226 15.27 -13.25 20.32
C ASP A 226 14.80 -14.45 19.50
N SER A 227 15.58 -14.79 18.47
CA SER A 227 15.35 -15.93 17.58
C SER A 227 15.29 -17.26 18.35
N THR A 228 16.04 -17.38 19.44
CA THR A 228 16.05 -18.61 20.26
C THR A 228 14.76 -18.79 21.05
N THR A 229 14.14 -17.71 21.52
CA THR A 229 12.84 -17.74 22.21
C THR A 229 11.72 -18.25 21.31
N VAL A 230 11.75 -17.87 20.01
CA VAL A 230 10.74 -18.28 19.03
C VAL A 230 10.86 -19.75 18.64
N THR A 231 12.07 -20.31 18.64
CA THR A 231 12.31 -21.73 18.29
C THR A 231 12.21 -22.68 19.49
N SER A 232 12.46 -22.18 20.71
CA SER A 232 12.44 -22.97 21.96
C SER A 232 11.08 -23.01 22.66
N SER A 233 10.13 -22.17 22.26
CA SER A 233 8.77 -22.24 22.80
C SER A 233 8.05 -23.47 22.24
N SER A 234 8.13 -24.55 23.01
CA SER A 234 7.15 -25.63 22.94
C SER A 234 5.79 -25.00 23.21
N PHE A 235 5.02 -24.78 22.14
CA PHE A 235 3.63 -24.36 22.26
C PHE A 235 2.89 -25.48 23.01
N ASN A 236 2.77 -25.33 24.33
CA ASN A 236 1.77 -26.05 25.10
C ASN A 236 0.42 -25.54 24.62
N TYR A 237 -0.11 -26.19 23.60
CA TYR A 237 -1.45 -25.95 23.10
C TYR A 237 -2.43 -26.17 24.26
N TYR A 238 -2.91 -25.09 24.84
CA TYR A 238 -4.20 -25.11 25.54
C TYR A 238 -5.26 -24.83 24.47
N PHE A 239 -5.71 -25.90 23.82
CA PHE A 239 -7.01 -25.91 23.15
C PHE A 239 -8.12 -26.00 24.19
#